data_AF-A0A955A6S9-F1
#
_entry.id   AF-A0A955A6S9-F1
#
_cell.length_a   1.000
_cell.length_b   1.000
_cell.length_c   1.000
_cell.angle_alpha   90.00
_cell.angle_beta   90.00
_cell.angle_gamma   90.00
#
_symmetry.space_group_name_H-M   'P 1'
#
loop_
_entity.id
_entity.type
_entity.pdbx_description
1 polymer ?
#
loop_
_entity_poly.entity_id
_entity_poly.type
_entity_poly.pdbx_seq_one_letter_code
_entity_poly.pdbx_strand_id
1 'polypeptide(L)'
;MATVTKQGTLTINAAFLQEIKEVNKELWGLLDGVRDTCGGRLPPLDLRSLVDDLALLRDLLAMHFSLEEACGYFEDPLDVAPHLSEQAHALRDEHIDLYVQACQLAELAEQHWQHGRRAALFDSTCLGFRNLDDHLRRHEEAERALIVGAYSEDIGVGD
;
A
#
# COMPACT_ATOMS: atom_id res chain seq x y z
N MET A 1 33.93 21.27 25.40
CA MET A 1 33.27 20.52 24.32
C MET A 1 31.86 20.22 24.79
N ALA A 2 30.86 20.89 24.23
CA ALA A 2 29.46 20.65 24.54
C ALA A 2 28.82 19.98 23.32
N THR A 3 28.38 18.74 23.50
CA THR A 3 27.61 17.96 22.54
C THR A 3 26.23 18.59 22.39
N VAL A 4 25.89 18.98 21.16
CA VAL A 4 24.54 19.41 20.78
C VAL A 4 23.77 18.16 20.38
N THR A 5 22.89 17.68 21.25
CA THR A 5 21.84 16.72 20.90
C THR A 5 20.76 17.48 20.13
N LYS A 6 20.72 17.31 18.82
CA LYS A 6 19.70 17.91 17.95
C LYS A 6 18.48 17.00 17.95
N GLN A 7 17.62 17.11 18.95
CA GLN A 7 16.24 16.60 18.87
C GLN A 7 15.50 17.47 17.85
N GLY A 8 15.44 17.02 16.61
CA GLY A 8 14.59 17.62 15.59
C GLY A 8 13.15 17.25 15.90
N THR A 9 12.40 18.13 16.56
CA THR A 9 10.94 18.02 16.62
C THR A 9 10.39 18.21 15.21
N LEU A 10 10.21 17.12 14.47
CA LEU A 10 9.47 17.12 13.20
C LEU A 10 8.05 17.60 13.52
N THR A 11 7.77 18.85 13.18
CA THR A 11 6.42 19.41 13.33
C THR A 11 5.61 18.86 12.15
N ILE A 12 5.14 17.61 12.25
CA ILE A 12 4.29 17.02 11.23
C ILE A 12 3.00 17.85 11.17
N ASN A 13 2.78 18.50 10.03
CA ASN A 13 1.64 19.38 9.84
C ASN A 13 0.34 18.54 9.92
N ALA A 14 -0.65 18.98 10.68
CA ALA A 14 -1.95 18.29 10.77
C ALA A 14 -2.63 18.13 9.39
N ALA A 15 -2.37 19.03 8.44
CA ALA A 15 -2.83 18.91 7.07
C ALA A 15 -2.22 17.69 6.35
N PHE A 16 -0.95 17.38 6.63
CA PHE A 16 -0.24 16.24 6.04
C PHE A 16 -0.74 14.90 6.63
N LEU A 17 -1.00 14.84 7.93
CA LEU A 17 -1.64 13.66 8.54
C LEU A 17 -3.07 13.44 8.02
N GLN A 18 -3.78 14.52 7.66
CA GLN A 18 -5.08 14.41 7.01
C GLN A 18 -4.94 13.86 5.60
N GLU A 19 -3.95 14.33 4.83
CA GLU A 19 -3.66 13.84 3.48
C GLU A 19 -3.38 12.33 3.46
N ILE A 20 -2.56 11.82 4.40
CA ILE A 20 -2.32 10.37 4.55
C ILE A 20 -3.63 9.61 4.81
N LYS A 21 -4.49 10.13 5.69
CA LYS A 21 -5.78 9.49 6.00
C LYS A 21 -6.72 9.46 4.81
N GLU A 22 -6.77 10.54 4.03
CA GLU A 22 -7.61 10.59 2.83
C GLU A 22 -7.09 9.63 1.75
N VAL A 23 -5.78 9.60 1.50
CA VAL A 23 -5.16 8.66 0.54
C VAL A 23 -5.42 7.21 0.95
N ASN A 24 -5.22 6.86 2.22
CA ASN A 24 -5.49 5.50 2.71
C ASN A 24 -6.98 5.14 2.53
N LYS A 25 -7.89 6.04 2.91
CA LYS A 25 -9.32 5.80 2.76
C LYS A 25 -9.72 5.62 1.30
N GLU A 26 -9.16 6.42 0.40
CA GLU A 26 -9.40 6.33 -1.04
C GLU A 26 -8.88 5.00 -1.60
N LEU A 27 -7.65 4.62 -1.27
CA LEU A 27 -7.03 3.35 -1.67
C LEU A 27 -7.89 2.15 -1.25
N TRP A 28 -8.26 2.07 0.02
CA TRP A 28 -9.05 0.94 0.53
C TRP A 28 -10.46 0.91 -0.04
N GLY A 29 -11.10 2.06 -0.23
CA GLY A 29 -12.40 2.16 -0.89
C GLY A 29 -12.35 1.67 -2.34
N LEU A 30 -11.30 2.03 -3.08
CA LEU A 30 -11.09 1.56 -4.44
C LEU A 30 -10.83 0.06 -4.51
N LEU A 31 -9.97 -0.47 -3.63
CA LEU A 31 -9.72 -1.91 -3.51
C LEU A 31 -11.01 -2.69 -3.26
N ASP A 32 -11.87 -2.22 -2.35
CA ASP A 32 -13.17 -2.84 -2.08
C ASP A 32 -14.10 -2.81 -3.31
N GLY A 33 -14.15 -1.70 -4.03
CA GLY A 33 -14.93 -1.60 -5.27
C GLY A 33 -14.47 -2.57 -6.36
N VAL A 34 -13.15 -2.72 -6.54
CA VAL A 34 -12.57 -3.66 -7.51
C VAL A 34 -12.77 -5.11 -7.05
N ARG A 35 -12.67 -5.40 -5.74
CA ARG A 35 -13.00 -6.71 -5.15
C ARG A 35 -14.44 -7.11 -5.44
N ASP A 36 -15.40 -6.21 -5.24
CA ASP A 36 -16.81 -6.50 -5.49
C ASP A 36 -17.09 -6.75 -6.99
N THR A 37 -16.44 -5.99 -7.87
CA THR A 37 -16.52 -6.18 -9.33
C THR A 37 -15.93 -7.53 -9.73
N CYS A 38 -14.71 -7.86 -9.30
CA CYS A 38 -14.02 -9.09 -9.66
C CYS A 38 -14.52 -10.33 -8.93
N GLY A 39 -15.24 -10.16 -7.83
CA GLY A 39 -15.97 -11.21 -7.12
C GLY A 39 -17.35 -11.51 -7.71
N GLY A 40 -17.78 -10.78 -8.74
CA GLY A 40 -19.09 -10.96 -9.36
C GLY A 40 -20.27 -10.52 -8.48
N ARG A 41 -20.00 -9.76 -7.41
CA ARG A 41 -21.04 -9.19 -6.54
C ARG A 41 -21.75 -8.01 -7.20
N LEU A 42 -21.06 -7.34 -8.12
CA LEU A 42 -21.59 -6.30 -8.98
C LEU A 42 -21.36 -6.69 -10.44
N PRO A 43 -22.35 -6.55 -11.34
CA PRO A 43 -22.08 -6.60 -12.77
C PRO A 43 -21.16 -5.44 -13.13
N PRO A 44 -20.13 -5.62 -13.99
CA PRO A 44 -19.32 -4.50 -14.44
C PRO A 44 -20.26 -3.49 -15.12
N LEU A 45 -20.43 -2.30 -14.53
CA LEU A 45 -21.25 -1.24 -15.12
C LEU A 45 -20.71 -0.87 -16.51
N ASP A 46 -19.38 -0.83 -16.63
CA ASP A 46 -18.62 -0.68 -17.86
C ASP A 46 -17.24 -1.33 -17.68
N LEU A 47 -16.69 -1.99 -18.70
CA LEU A 47 -15.32 -2.48 -18.66
C LEU A 47 -14.30 -1.35 -18.74
N ARG A 48 -14.69 -0.15 -19.22
CA ARG A 48 -13.82 1.02 -19.18
C ARG A 48 -13.55 1.48 -17.76
N SER A 49 -14.58 1.51 -16.90
CA SER A 49 -14.40 1.96 -15.52
C SER A 49 -13.42 1.05 -14.77
N LEU A 50 -13.46 -0.26 -15.01
CA LEU A 50 -12.48 -1.18 -14.44
C LEU A 50 -11.03 -0.86 -14.88
N VAL A 51 -10.83 -0.43 -16.13
CA VAL A 51 -9.49 -0.01 -16.60
C VAL A 51 -9.04 1.26 -15.90
N ASP A 52 -9.94 2.24 -15.76
CA ASP A 52 -9.65 3.50 -15.07
C ASP A 52 -9.39 3.27 -13.56
N ASP A 53 -10.17 2.38 -12.92
CA ASP A 53 -10.00 1.99 -11.51
C ASP A 53 -8.63 1.33 -11.28
N LEU A 54 -8.18 0.46 -12.19
CA LEU A 54 -6.86 -0.19 -12.08
C LEU A 54 -5.71 0.81 -12.30
N ALA A 55 -5.89 1.81 -13.16
CA ALA A 55 -4.91 2.89 -13.33
C ALA A 55 -4.84 3.78 -12.08
N LEU A 56 -5.99 4.14 -11.51
CA LEU A 56 -6.06 4.91 -10.26
C LEU A 56 -5.46 4.13 -9.09
N LEU A 57 -5.70 2.82 -9.00
CA LEU A 57 -5.13 1.97 -7.97
C LEU A 57 -3.61 1.99 -7.98
N ARG A 58 -2.99 1.91 -9.17
CA ARG A 58 -1.53 2.04 -9.32
C ARG A 58 -1.03 3.38 -8.75
N ASP A 59 -1.71 4.47 -9.09
CA ASP A 59 -1.30 5.82 -8.68
C ASP A 59 -1.47 6.04 -7.17
N LEU A 60 -2.56 5.52 -6.59
CA LEU A 60 -2.79 5.55 -5.14
C LEU A 60 -1.79 4.70 -4.37
N LEU A 61 -1.42 3.51 -4.87
CA LEU A 61 -0.38 2.68 -4.26
C LEU A 61 0.99 3.38 -4.28
N ALA A 62 1.34 4.03 -5.40
CA ALA A 62 2.57 4.81 -5.46
C ALA A 62 2.61 5.92 -4.41
N MET A 63 1.49 6.64 -4.26
CA MET A 63 1.36 7.69 -3.25
C MET A 63 1.43 7.14 -1.84
N HIS A 64 0.71 6.06 -1.57
CA HIS A 64 0.66 5.40 -0.27
C HIS A 64 2.06 4.96 0.20
N PHE A 65 2.80 4.20 -0.62
CA PHE A 65 4.17 3.78 -0.29
C PHE A 65 5.12 4.98 -0.13
N SER A 66 4.99 6.00 -0.99
CA SER A 66 5.81 7.22 -0.87
C SER A 66 5.55 7.95 0.45
N LEU A 67 4.31 7.96 0.93
CA LEU A 67 3.94 8.57 2.21
C LEU A 67 4.49 7.75 3.39
N GLU A 68 4.40 6.42 3.36
CA GLU A 68 4.93 5.56 4.42
C GLU A 68 6.45 5.71 4.57
N GLU A 69 7.16 5.74 3.44
CA GLU A 69 8.60 5.96 3.42
C GLU A 69 8.98 7.38 3.87
N ALA A 70 8.26 8.40 3.40
CA ALA A 70 8.55 9.79 3.78
C ALA A 70 8.20 10.12 5.24
N CYS A 71 7.23 9.42 5.83
CA CYS A 71 6.84 9.57 7.23
C CYS A 71 7.76 8.81 8.19
N GLY A 72 8.72 8.02 7.67
CA GLY A 72 9.56 7.18 8.51
C GLY A 72 8.75 6.10 9.23
N TYR A 73 7.68 5.58 8.61
CA TYR A 73 6.85 4.51 9.18
C TYR A 73 7.69 3.28 9.58
N PHE A 74 8.80 3.08 8.85
CA PHE A 74 9.83 2.08 9.13
C PHE A 74 11.08 2.63 9.82
N GLU A 75 11.22 3.92 10.07
CA GLU A 75 12.39 4.51 10.76
C GLU A 75 12.15 4.66 12.26
N ASP A 76 10.95 5.12 12.66
CA ASP A 76 10.57 5.27 14.08
C ASP A 76 10.62 3.93 14.87
N PRO A 77 10.16 2.77 14.34
CA PRO A 77 10.30 1.49 15.04
C PRO A 77 11.75 0.99 15.15
N LEU A 78 12.66 1.42 14.29
CA LEU A 78 14.07 0.96 14.29
C LEU A 78 14.92 1.67 15.33
N ASP A 79 14.58 2.92 15.64
CA ASP A 79 15.16 3.63 16.78
C ASP A 79 14.76 2.99 18.13
N VAL A 80 13.60 2.33 18.18
CA VAL A 80 13.09 1.63 19.38
C VAL A 80 13.57 0.17 19.44
N ALA A 81 13.57 -0.55 18.31
CA ALA A 81 13.90 -1.98 18.24
C ALA A 81 14.84 -2.29 17.04
N PRO A 82 16.16 -2.08 17.17
CA PRO A 82 17.13 -2.22 16.08
C PRO A 82 17.18 -3.62 15.44
N HIS A 83 16.80 -4.65 16.20
CA HIS A 83 16.76 -6.04 15.72
C HIS A 83 15.62 -6.30 14.71
N LEU A 84 14.63 -5.40 14.62
CA LEU A 84 13.55 -5.44 13.64
C LEU A 84 13.94 -4.77 12.31
N SER A 85 15.15 -4.20 12.20
CA SER A 85 15.68 -3.53 11.01
C SER A 85 15.67 -4.40 9.76
N GLU A 86 16.09 -5.65 9.87
CA GLU A 86 16.08 -6.55 8.71
C GLU A 86 14.66 -6.82 8.19
N GLN A 87 13.67 -6.93 9.10
CA GLN A 87 12.27 -7.14 8.72
C GLN A 87 11.63 -5.89 8.13
N ALA A 88 11.90 -4.72 8.72
CA ALA A 88 11.43 -3.43 8.19
C ALA A 88 11.98 -3.15 6.78
N HIS A 89 13.27 -3.43 6.56
CA HIS A 89 13.88 -3.27 5.24
C HIS A 89 13.29 -4.25 4.22
N ALA A 90 13.08 -5.51 4.61
CA ALA A 90 12.46 -6.50 3.75
C ALA A 90 11.05 -6.10 3.33
N LEU A 91 10.24 -5.60 4.27
CA LEU A 91 8.89 -5.10 3.96
C LEU A 91 8.94 -3.89 3.03
N ARG A 92 9.83 -2.93 3.28
CA ARG A 92 9.99 -1.79 2.36
C ARG A 92 10.37 -2.23 0.94
N ASP A 93 11.20 -3.25 0.80
CA ASP A 93 11.57 -3.78 -0.51
C ASP A 93 10.36 -4.40 -1.25
N GLU A 94 9.35 -4.93 -0.52
CA GLU A 94 8.10 -5.44 -1.10
C GLU A 94 7.23 -4.33 -1.76
N HIS A 95 7.39 -3.06 -1.36
CA HIS A 95 6.67 -1.93 -1.99
C HIS A 95 6.94 -1.87 -3.50
N ILE A 96 8.20 -2.09 -3.90
CA ILE A 96 8.59 -2.07 -5.31
C ILE A 96 7.89 -3.20 -6.06
N ASP A 97 7.85 -4.40 -5.48
CA ASP A 97 7.22 -5.56 -6.09
C ASP A 97 5.70 -5.38 -6.23
N LEU A 98 5.04 -4.83 -5.20
CA LEU A 98 3.61 -4.50 -5.24
C LEU A 98 3.29 -3.42 -6.29
N TYR A 99 4.11 -2.37 -6.35
CA TYR A 99 3.94 -1.31 -7.33
C TYR A 99 4.14 -1.80 -8.77
N VAL A 100 5.15 -2.65 -9.01
CA VAL A 100 5.37 -3.26 -10.32
C VAL A 100 4.18 -4.14 -10.73
N GLN A 101 3.63 -4.92 -9.80
CA GLN A 101 2.43 -5.72 -10.05
C GLN A 101 1.22 -4.84 -10.42
N ALA A 102 1.01 -3.73 -9.72
CA ALA A 102 -0.04 -2.76 -10.04
C ALA A 102 0.15 -2.13 -11.43
N CYS A 103 1.39 -1.75 -11.78
CA CYS A 103 1.73 -1.24 -13.11
C CYS A 103 1.38 -2.25 -14.21
N GLN A 104 1.84 -3.49 -14.07
CA GLN A 104 1.58 -4.56 -15.05
C GLN A 104 0.10 -4.84 -15.22
N LEU A 105 -0.67 -4.81 -14.13
CA LEU A 105 -2.12 -5.01 -14.15
C LEU A 105 -2.84 -3.87 -14.89
N ALA A 106 -2.50 -2.62 -14.59
CA ALA A 106 -3.07 -1.46 -15.27
C ALA A 106 -2.75 -1.46 -16.78
N GLU A 107 -1.50 -1.77 -17.14
CA GLU A 107 -1.07 -1.89 -18.53
C GLU A 107 -1.80 -3.03 -19.27
N LEU A 108 -1.94 -4.19 -18.63
CA LEU A 108 -2.67 -5.33 -19.19
C LEU A 108 -4.12 -4.96 -19.49
N ALA A 109 -4.78 -4.28 -18.54
CA ALA A 109 -6.17 -3.82 -18.70
C ALA A 109 -6.32 -2.87 -19.90
N GLU A 110 -5.46 -1.84 -19.97
CA GLU A 110 -5.47 -0.86 -21.06
C GLU A 110 -5.18 -1.53 -22.41
N GLN A 111 -4.20 -2.45 -22.48
CA GLN A 111 -3.92 -3.20 -23.69
C GLN A 111 -5.12 -4.04 -24.16
N HIS A 112 -5.80 -4.75 -23.26
CA HIS A 112 -7.01 -5.49 -23.63
C HIS A 112 -8.13 -4.56 -24.09
N TRP A 113 -8.25 -3.38 -23.47
CA TRP A 113 -9.23 -2.37 -23.83
C TRP A 113 -9.02 -1.86 -25.26
N GLN A 114 -7.79 -1.44 -25.58
CA GLN A 114 -7.42 -0.89 -26.90
C GLN A 114 -7.59 -1.91 -28.03
N HIS A 115 -7.32 -3.19 -27.76
CA HIS A 115 -7.48 -4.27 -28.75
C HIS A 115 -8.92 -4.82 -28.81
N GLY A 116 -9.88 -4.25 -28.09
CA GLY A 116 -11.29 -4.69 -28.08
C GLY A 116 -11.51 -6.09 -27.47
N ARG A 117 -10.55 -6.62 -26.70
CA ARG A 117 -10.60 -7.98 -26.14
C ARG A 117 -11.39 -8.02 -24.83
N ARG A 118 -12.69 -7.72 -24.88
CA ARG A 118 -13.54 -7.50 -23.68
C ARG A 118 -13.63 -8.68 -22.72
N ALA A 119 -13.82 -9.90 -23.22
CA ALA A 119 -13.87 -11.10 -22.37
C ALA A 119 -12.53 -11.33 -21.65
N ALA A 120 -11.43 -11.30 -22.42
CA ALA A 120 -10.10 -11.47 -21.88
C ALA A 120 -9.69 -10.34 -20.93
N LEU A 121 -10.19 -9.11 -21.14
CA LEU A 121 -9.99 -7.98 -20.23
C LEU A 121 -10.47 -8.36 -18.85
N PHE A 122 -11.76 -8.68 -18.72
CA PHE A 122 -12.36 -8.96 -17.42
C PHE A 122 -11.69 -10.14 -16.71
N ASP A 123 -11.53 -11.26 -17.43
CA ASP A 123 -11.00 -12.48 -16.83
C ASP A 123 -9.53 -12.33 -16.37
N SER A 124 -8.69 -11.74 -17.22
CA SER A 124 -7.25 -11.62 -16.93
C SER A 124 -6.98 -10.55 -15.88
N THR A 125 -7.67 -9.40 -15.94
CA THR A 125 -7.47 -8.33 -14.97
C THR A 125 -8.02 -8.71 -13.61
N CYS A 126 -9.16 -9.40 -13.54
CA CYS A 126 -9.68 -9.85 -12.25
C CYS A 126 -8.84 -10.96 -11.62
N LEU A 127 -8.20 -11.82 -12.43
CA LEU A 127 -7.22 -12.75 -11.91
C LEU A 127 -5.97 -12.04 -11.38
N GLY A 128 -5.41 -11.11 -12.16
CA GLY A 128 -4.24 -10.33 -11.75
C GLY A 128 -4.52 -9.49 -10.50
N PHE A 129 -5.71 -8.87 -10.43
CA PHE A 129 -6.15 -8.11 -9.26
C PHE A 129 -6.20 -8.96 -8.00
N ARG A 130 -6.77 -10.17 -8.05
CA ARG A 130 -6.81 -11.05 -6.86
C ARG A 130 -5.41 -11.39 -6.35
N ASN A 131 -4.46 -11.62 -7.24
CA ASN A 131 -3.07 -11.90 -6.85
C ASN A 131 -2.43 -10.68 -6.18
N LEU A 132 -2.62 -9.48 -6.75
CA LEU A 132 -2.15 -8.22 -6.16
C LEU A 132 -2.80 -7.99 -4.79
N ASP A 133 -4.11 -8.17 -4.69
CA ASP A 133 -4.90 -7.98 -3.48
C ASP A 133 -4.49 -8.92 -2.35
N ASP A 134 -4.23 -10.19 -2.66
CA ASP A 134 -3.69 -11.18 -1.72
C ASP A 134 -2.26 -10.85 -1.29
N HIS A 135 -1.46 -10.25 -2.18
CA HIS A 135 -0.11 -9.82 -1.84
C HIS A 135 -0.12 -8.61 -0.91
N LEU A 136 -0.89 -7.58 -1.26
CA LEU A 136 -1.01 -6.35 -0.49
C LEU A 136 -1.55 -6.62 0.91
N ARG A 137 -2.56 -7.48 1.06
CA ARG A 137 -3.09 -7.83 2.40
C ARG A 137 -2.05 -8.51 3.28
N ARG A 138 -1.25 -9.42 2.73
CA ARG A 138 -0.19 -10.09 3.49
C ARG A 138 0.91 -9.11 3.91
N HIS A 139 1.26 -8.20 3.02
CA HIS A 139 2.22 -7.13 3.29
C HIS A 139 1.74 -6.26 4.47
N GLU A 140 0.51 -5.76 4.39
CA GLU A 140 -0.14 -4.95 5.42
C GLU A 140 -0.31 -5.66 6.78
N GLU A 141 -0.60 -6.96 6.76
CA GLU A 141 -0.62 -7.78 7.97
C GLU A 141 0.76 -7.88 8.60
N ALA A 142 1.81 -8.04 7.79
CA ALA A 142 3.19 -8.12 8.27
C ALA A 142 3.69 -6.78 8.83
N GLU A 143 3.36 -5.65 8.19
CA GLU A 143 3.66 -4.32 8.71
C GLU A 143 2.97 -4.06 10.05
N ARG A 144 1.68 -4.39 10.17
CA ARG A 144 0.95 -4.25 11.44
C ARG A 144 1.57 -5.11 12.53
N ALA A 145 1.98 -6.34 12.21
CA ALA A 145 2.65 -7.22 13.16
C ALA A 145 3.99 -6.64 13.63
N LEU A 146 4.77 -6.06 12.71
CA LEU A 146 6.03 -5.39 13.02
C LEU A 146 5.82 -4.22 14.00
N ILE A 147 4.82 -3.38 13.72
CA ILE A 147 4.50 -2.20 14.54
C ILE A 147 4.02 -2.63 15.93
N VAL A 148 3.08 -3.56 16.01
CA VAL A 148 2.59 -4.08 17.30
C VAL A 148 3.73 -4.72 18.10
N GLY A 149 4.62 -5.46 17.44
CA GLY A 149 5.81 -6.04 18.06
C GLY A 149 6.72 -4.97 18.67
N ALA A 150 7.06 -3.94 17.89
CA ALA A 150 7.92 -2.84 18.34
C ALA A 150 7.34 -2.11 19.59
N TYR A 151 6.03 -1.83 19.60
CA TYR A 151 5.38 -1.16 20.74
C TYR A 151 5.15 -2.08 21.96
N SER A 152 4.94 -3.38 21.74
CA SER A 152 4.72 -4.32 22.86
C SER A 152 5.98 -4.57 23.67
N GLU A 153 7.15 -4.52 23.03
CA GLU A 153 8.45 -4.67 23.69
C GLU A 153 8.90 -3.38 24.41
N ASP A 154 8.56 -2.19 23.87
CA ASP A 154 8.82 -0.90 24.53
C ASP A 154 8.08 -0.76 25.88
N ILE A 155 6.89 -1.36 26.00
CA ILE A 155 6.10 -1.38 27.25
C ILE A 155 6.61 -2.45 28.24
N GLY A 156 7.48 -3.37 27.82
CA GLY A 156 7.85 -4.60 28.53
C GLY A 156 8.96 -4.53 29.59
N VAL A 157 9.40 -3.33 30.01
CA VAL A 157 10.51 -3.19 31.00
C VAL A 157 10.04 -2.60 32.35
N GLY A 158 8.86 -3.04 32.83
CA GLY A 158 8.26 -2.52 34.06
C GLY A 158 7.57 -3.55 34.95
N ASP A 159 8.34 -4.52 35.48
CA ASP A 159 8.37 -5.02 36.89
C ASP A 159 9.27 -6.28 36.96
#